data_AF-A0AAD4V8D8-F1
#
_entry.id   AF-A0AAD4V8D8-F1
#
_cell.length_a   1.000
_cell.length_b   1.000
_cell.length_c   1.000
_cell.angle_alpha   90.00
_cell.angle_beta   90.00
_cell.angle_gamma   90.00
#
_symmetry.space_group_name_H-M   'P 1'
#
loop_
_entity.id
_entity.type
_entity.pdbx_description
1 polymer ?
#
loop_
_entity_poly.entity_id
_entity_poly.type
_entity_poly.pdbx_seq_one_letter_code
_entity_poly.pdbx_strand_id
1 'polypeptide(L)'
;MGVSSDKASVFTMDVDGNPNLSLCSVLLNGFNYITWSRAVMLALGGRSKLGFINGTIRAPEASDPKFEDWFCKDQLVMSWLLNSMEPQVAEIFSFSDSAHHL
;
A
#
# COMPACT_ATOMS: atom_id res chain seq x y z
N MET A 1 -18.19 43.62 -4.22
CA MET A 1 -18.93 42.38 -3.90
C MET A 1 -18.03 41.22 -4.24
N GLY A 2 -17.46 40.58 -3.21
CA GLY A 2 -16.53 39.46 -3.39
C GLY A 2 -17.29 38.26 -3.91
N VAL A 3 -16.84 37.69 -5.02
CA VAL A 3 -17.37 36.44 -5.53
C VAL A 3 -16.91 35.35 -4.58
N SER A 4 -17.86 34.80 -3.81
CA SER A 4 -17.65 33.62 -2.98
C SER A 4 -17.24 32.47 -3.90
N SER A 5 -15.99 32.06 -3.80
CA SER A 5 -15.50 30.87 -4.49
C SER A 5 -15.90 29.67 -3.65
N ASP A 6 -17.02 29.06 -4.03
CA ASP A 6 -17.45 27.78 -3.49
C ASP A 6 -16.33 26.76 -3.74
N LYS A 7 -15.65 26.36 -2.67
CA LYS A 7 -14.75 25.21 -2.70
C LYS A 7 -15.61 23.98 -2.92
N ALA A 8 -15.73 23.56 -4.18
CA ALA A 8 -16.21 22.23 -4.50
C ALA A 8 -15.31 21.23 -3.77
N SER A 9 -15.83 20.64 -2.70
CA SER A 9 -15.24 19.50 -2.04
C SER A 9 -15.25 18.36 -3.05
N VAL A 10 -14.13 18.20 -3.76
CA VAL A 10 -13.89 17.03 -4.60
C VAL A 10 -13.86 15.86 -3.63
N PHE A 11 -14.94 15.08 -3.60
CA PHE A 11 -14.92 13.74 -3.02
C PHE A 11 -14.00 12.90 -3.90
N THR A 12 -12.70 12.96 -3.63
CA THR A 12 -11.80 11.91 -4.08
C THR A 12 -12.29 10.65 -3.41
N MET A 13 -12.90 9.74 -4.18
CA MET A 13 -13.03 8.36 -3.71
C MET A 13 -11.63 7.92 -3.36
N ASP A 14 -11.36 7.76 -2.07
CA ASP A 14 -10.08 7.29 -1.57
C ASP A 14 -10.03 5.79 -1.93
N VAL A 15 -9.74 5.50 -3.21
CA VAL A 15 -9.63 4.14 -3.77
C VAL A 15 -8.60 3.33 -2.98
N ASP A 16 -7.68 4.03 -2.32
CA ASP A 16 -6.65 3.47 -1.46
C ASP A 16 -7.20 2.95 -0.13
N GLY A 17 -8.40 3.30 0.33
CA GLY A 17 -8.91 2.85 1.63
C GLY A 17 -9.38 1.39 1.71
N ASN A 18 -9.50 0.68 0.58
CA ASN A 18 -10.08 -0.67 0.55
C ASN A 18 -8.98 -1.76 0.61
N PRO A 19 -8.83 -2.50 1.73
CA PRO A 19 -7.83 -3.58 1.85
C PRO A 19 -8.13 -4.78 0.95
N ASN A 20 -9.38 -4.95 0.48
CA ASN A 20 -9.78 -6.03 -0.43
C ASN A 20 -9.51 -5.69 -1.91
N LEU A 21 -9.02 -4.49 -2.21
CA LEU A 21 -8.68 -4.13 -3.58
C LEU A 21 -7.43 -4.89 -4.01
N SER A 22 -7.58 -5.78 -5.00
CA SER A 22 -6.46 -6.52 -5.59
C SER A 22 -5.42 -5.55 -6.18
N LEU A 23 -4.16 -5.68 -5.75
CA LEU A 23 -3.03 -4.89 -6.26
C LEU A 23 -2.77 -5.21 -7.75
N CYS A 24 -2.82 -6.49 -8.08
CA CYS A 24 -2.71 -6.99 -9.45
C CYS A 24 -3.37 -8.37 -9.58
N SER A 25 -3.73 -8.76 -10.80
CA SER A 25 -4.32 -10.08 -11.09
C SER A 25 -3.31 -11.23 -11.04
N VAL A 26 -2.02 -10.94 -10.90
CA VAL A 26 -0.95 -11.95 -10.83
C VAL A 26 -0.73 -12.30 -9.36
N LEU A 27 -0.99 -13.55 -8.98
CA LEU A 27 -0.66 -14.03 -7.63
C LEU A 27 0.78 -14.55 -7.58
N LEU A 28 1.54 -14.16 -6.56
CA LEU A 28 2.87 -14.72 -6.31
C LEU A 28 2.75 -16.21 -5.95
N ASN A 29 3.40 -17.07 -6.72
CA ASN A 29 3.33 -18.53 -6.58
C ASN A 29 4.69 -19.19 -6.37
N GLY A 30 5.71 -18.40 -5.99
CA GLY A 30 7.08 -18.86 -5.80
C GLY A 30 7.92 -18.96 -7.08
N PHE A 31 7.31 -19.07 -8.27
CA PHE A 31 8.03 -19.20 -9.54
C PHE A 31 7.98 -17.94 -10.41
N ASN A 32 7.05 -17.02 -10.13
CA ASN A 32 6.75 -15.87 -10.98
C ASN A 32 7.15 -14.51 -10.38
N TYR A 33 8.12 -14.50 -9.45
CA TYR A 33 8.52 -13.30 -8.70
C TYR A 33 8.80 -12.07 -9.58
N ILE A 34 9.49 -12.24 -10.72
CA ILE A 34 9.81 -11.12 -11.62
C ILE A 34 8.54 -10.47 -12.19
N THR A 35 7.58 -11.28 -12.62
CA THR A 35 6.32 -10.79 -13.20
C THR A 35 5.45 -10.15 -12.12
N TRP A 36 5.33 -10.82 -10.97
CA TRP A 36 4.57 -10.33 -9.82
C TRP A 36 5.13 -9.01 -9.27
N SER A 37 6.45 -8.94 -9.01
CA SER A 37 7.09 -7.74 -8.46
C SER A 37 6.95 -6.54 -9.40
N ARG A 38 7.08 -6.73 -10.72
CA ARG A 38 6.82 -5.66 -11.69
C ARG A 38 5.37 -5.17 -11.63
N ALA A 39 4.40 -6.07 -11.50
CA ALA A 39 2.99 -5.69 -11.41
C ALA A 39 2.69 -4.91 -10.11
N VAL A 40 3.22 -5.37 -8.98
CA VAL A 40 3.13 -4.68 -7.68
C VAL A 40 3.79 -3.30 -7.73
N MET A 41 4.99 -3.19 -8.31
CA MET A 41 5.69 -1.91 -8.45
C MET A 41 4.88 -0.89 -9.27
N LEU A 42 4.25 -1.33 -10.37
CA LEU A 42 3.41 -0.45 -11.20
C LEU A 42 2.16 -0.01 -10.43
N ALA A 43 1.49 -0.93 -9.74
CA ALA A 43 0.25 -0.62 -9.02
C ALA A 43 0.50 0.29 -7.81
N LEU A 44 1.53 0.01 -6.99
CA LEU A 44 1.92 0.89 -5.88
C LEU A 44 2.52 2.21 -6.35
N GLY A 45 3.25 2.21 -7.47
CA GLY A 45 3.75 3.42 -8.12
C GLY A 45 2.62 4.35 -8.53
N GLY A 46 1.56 3.81 -9.15
CA GLY A 46 0.36 4.56 -9.51
C GLY A 46 -0.40 5.15 -8.32
N ARG A 47 -0.22 4.59 -7.12
CA ARG A 47 -0.83 5.05 -5.85
C ARG A 47 0.10 5.90 -4.98
N SER A 48 1.32 6.20 -5.44
CA SER A 48 2.36 6.86 -4.62
C SER A 48 2.68 6.13 -3.30
N LYS A 49 2.52 4.79 -3.28
CA LYS A 49 2.79 3.92 -2.13
C LYS A 49 4.06 3.09 -2.28
N LEU A 50 4.74 3.17 -3.43
CA LEU A 50 5.97 2.40 -3.68
C LEU A 50 7.05 2.63 -2.62
N GLY A 51 7.04 3.80 -1.98
CA GLY A 51 8.00 4.15 -0.95
C GLY A 51 7.93 3.32 0.32
N PHE A 52 6.78 2.69 0.61
CA PHE A 52 6.61 1.80 1.76
C PHE A 52 7.36 0.48 1.58
N ILE A 53 7.45 -0.03 0.35
CA ILE A 53 8.15 -1.30 0.09
C ILE A 53 9.65 -1.13 -0.11
N ASN A 54 10.09 0.00 -0.68
CA ASN A 54 11.52 0.22 -0.97
C ASN A 54 12.23 1.06 0.11
N GLY A 55 11.53 1.44 1.18
CA GLY A 55 12.08 2.17 2.32
C GLY A 55 12.36 3.65 2.08
N THR A 56 11.93 4.22 0.94
CA THR A 56 12.05 5.67 0.69
C THR A 56 11.04 6.48 1.51
N ILE A 57 9.89 5.91 1.87
CA ILE A 57 8.97 6.45 2.88
C ILE A 57 9.27 5.75 4.20
N ARG A 58 10.08 6.40 5.05
CA ARG A 58 10.52 5.85 6.33
C ARG A 58 9.46 6.00 7.41
N ALA A 59 9.41 5.05 8.33
CA ALA A 59 8.65 5.15 9.56
C ALA A 59 9.09 6.41 10.35
N PRO A 60 8.15 7.29 10.75
CA PRO A 60 8.41 8.31 11.75
C PRO A 60 8.76 7.67 13.11
N GLU A 61 9.30 8.48 14.02
CA GLU A 61 9.42 8.09 15.42
C GLU A 61 8.03 7.79 16.01
N ALA A 62 7.91 6.81 16.89
CA ALA A 62 6.62 6.41 17.49
C ALA A 62 5.95 7.56 18.29
N SER A 63 6.72 8.55 18.73
CA SER A 63 6.20 9.76 19.39
C SER A 63 5.71 10.84 18.42
N ASP A 64 6.00 10.73 17.13
CA ASP A 64 5.55 11.69 16.11
C ASP A 64 4.05 11.49 15.86
N PRO A 65 3.23 12.56 15.92
CA PRO A 65 1.81 12.49 15.57
C PRO A 65 1.50 11.91 14.18
N LYS A 66 2.49 11.90 13.26
CA LYS A 66 2.36 11.32 11.92
C LYS A 66 2.55 9.80 11.89
N PHE A 67 3.02 9.19 12.99
CA PHE A 67 3.29 7.75 13.05
C PHE A 67 2.02 6.94 12.77
N GLU A 68 0.89 7.28 13.41
CA GLU A 68 -0.37 6.56 13.24
C GLU A 68 -0.86 6.56 11.78
N ASP A 69 -0.76 7.69 11.10
CA ASP A 69 -1.14 7.80 9.68
C ASP A 69 -0.19 7.01 8.77
N TRP A 70 1.12 7.04 9.06
CA TRP A 70 2.09 6.20 8.36
C TRP A 70 1.81 4.71 8.59
N PHE A 71 1.57 4.31 9.84
CA PHE A 71 1.32 2.93 10.24
C PHE A 71 0.06 2.39 9.56
N CYS A 72 -1.05 3.14 9.57
CA CYS A 72 -2.27 2.75 8.84
C CYS A 72 -2.00 2.51 7.34
N LYS A 73 -1.18 3.35 6.70
CA LYS A 73 -0.83 3.20 5.29
C LYS A 73 0.10 2.01 5.04
N ASP A 74 1.02 1.74 5.95
CA ASP A 74 1.92 0.59 5.88
C ASP A 74 1.13 -0.73 6.01
N GLN A 75 0.24 -0.83 7.01
CA GLN A 75 -0.65 -1.99 7.22
C GLN A 75 -1.57 -2.24 6.01
N LEU A 76 -2.06 -1.17 5.37
CA LEU A 76 -2.82 -1.28 4.14
C LEU A 76 -1.99 -1.85 3.00
N VAL A 77 -0.75 -1.34 2.79
CA VAL A 77 0.15 -1.87 1.76
C VAL A 77 0.49 -3.34 2.03
N MET A 78 0.73 -3.71 3.29
CA MET A 78 0.90 -5.10 3.70
C MET A 78 -0.30 -5.97 3.34
N SER A 79 -1.52 -5.51 3.65
CA SER A 79 -2.74 -6.26 3.34
C SER A 79 -2.87 -6.53 1.84
N TRP A 80 -2.54 -5.53 1.00
CA TRP A 80 -2.57 -5.70 -0.44
C TRP A 80 -1.49 -6.64 -0.96
N LEU A 81 -0.28 -6.59 -0.39
CA LEU A 81 0.82 -7.49 -0.75
C LEU A 81 0.44 -8.94 -0.43
N LEU A 82 -0.02 -9.21 0.79
CA LEU A 82 -0.47 -10.54 1.23
C LEU A 82 -1.63 -11.06 0.35
N ASN A 83 -2.59 -10.20 0.03
CA ASN A 83 -3.71 -10.54 -0.87
C ASN A 83 -3.29 -10.75 -2.33
N SER A 84 -2.06 -10.41 -2.70
CA SER A 84 -1.48 -10.64 -4.03
C SER A 84 -0.58 -11.88 -4.09
N MET A 85 -0.59 -12.71 -3.04
CA MET A 85 0.18 -13.95 -2.96
C MET A 85 -0.77 -15.15 -2.91
N GLU A 86 -0.32 -16.31 -3.40
CA GLU A 86 -1.02 -17.56 -3.09
C GLU A 86 -0.98 -17.81 -1.57
N PRO A 87 -2.03 -18.43 -0.97
CA PRO A 87 -2.14 -18.55 0.48
C PRO A 87 -0.91 -19.16 1.17
N GLN A 88 -0.30 -20.18 0.55
CA GLN A 88 0.88 -20.85 1.08
C GLN A 88 2.12 -19.93 1.08
N VAL A 89 2.20 -19.00 0.12
CA VAL A 89 3.27 -18.00 0.07
C VAL A 89 2.99 -16.89 1.08
N ALA A 90 1.76 -16.40 1.16
CA ALA A 90 1.35 -15.36 2.13
C ALA A 90 1.59 -15.80 3.59
N GLU A 91 1.39 -17.08 3.90
CA GLU A 91 1.62 -17.66 5.22
C GLU A 91 3.07 -17.43 5.71
N ILE A 92 4.05 -17.51 4.81
CA ILE A 92 5.48 -17.32 5.11
C ILE A 92 5.74 -15.92 5.69
N PHE A 93 4.94 -14.93 5.29
CA PHE A 93 5.12 -13.54 5.67
C PHE A 93 4.09 -13.03 6.68
N SER A 94 3.28 -13.91 7.26
CA SER A 94 2.17 -13.52 8.16
C SER A 94 2.63 -12.83 9.46
N PHE A 95 3.92 -12.93 9.79
CA PHE A 95 4.54 -12.31 10.97
C PHE A 95 5.41 -11.10 10.64
N SER A 96 5.42 -10.63 9.39
CA SER A 96 6.14 -9.39 9.05
C SER A 96 5.46 -8.20 9.73
N ASP A 97 6.24 -7.28 10.29
CA ASP A 97 5.70 -6.09 10.98
C ASP A 97 5.48 -4.88 10.06
N SER A 98 6.03 -4.92 8.84
CA SER A 98 5.96 -3.81 7.89
C SER A 98 6.01 -4.26 6.44
N ALA A 99 5.46 -3.45 5.52
CA ALA A 99 5.51 -3.69 4.09
C ALA A 99 6.93 -3.72 3.52
N HIS A 100 7.88 -3.05 4.18
CA HIS A 100 9.28 -3.09 3.77
C HIS A 100 9.96 -4.45 4.06
N HIS A 101 9.41 -5.23 5.00
CA HIS A 101 9.95 -6.53 5.42
C HIS A 101 9.20 -7.72 4.81
N LEU A 102 8.27 -7.46 3.88
CA LEU A 102 7.66 -8.45 2.99
C LEU A 102 8.57 -8.72 1.78
#